data_AF-A0A2V5PJP9-F1
#
_entry.id   AF-A0A2V5PJP9-F1
#
_cell.length_a   1.000
_cell.length_b   1.000
_cell.length_c   1.000
_cell.angle_alpha   90.00
_cell.angle_beta   90.00
_cell.angle_gamma   90.00
#
_symmetry.space_group_name_H-M   'P 1'
#
loop_
_entity.id
_entity.type
_entity.pdbx_description
1 polymer ?
#
loop_
_entity_poly.entity_id
_entity_poly.type
_entity_poly.pdbx_seq_one_letter_code
_entity_poly.pdbx_strand_id
1 'polypeptide(L)'
;CLSGHVKRPGYYEIEVGKATIGQLINDPAFGGGLRDGRKLKAVIPGGSSAKVFKAGEKFKLKRRGLDGKETEQELDMLDLPYDFDSLIAAGSMSIVLDDSADIVETLSNIAEFYAHESCGQCTPCREGSLWMAKALHRLTHGGGRKQDADYLVRMADNIPGGRTICAFGEACAWPVQSFVAKFRDEFVARGQRDEARRAASSKDQTGAGSPGVIASAADRGTPVLQR
;
A
#
# COMPACT_ATOMS: atom_id res chain seq x y z
N CYS A 1 -1.73 -19.55 8.34
CA CYS A 1 -2.75 -18.71 9.00
C CYS A 1 -3.62 -18.05 7.95
N LEU A 2 -4.93 -18.03 8.13
CA LEU A 2 -5.87 -17.33 7.24
C LEU A 2 -6.60 -16.23 8.01
N SER A 3 -6.50 -14.98 7.57
CA SER A 3 -7.10 -13.82 8.23
C SER A 3 -7.73 -12.85 7.22
N GLY A 4 -8.32 -11.76 7.73
CA GLY A 4 -8.97 -10.74 6.90
C GLY A 4 -10.43 -11.06 6.60
N HIS A 5 -10.86 -10.80 5.36
CA HIS A 5 -12.26 -10.76 4.94
C HIS A 5 -12.79 -12.12 4.46
N VAL A 6 -12.56 -13.17 5.25
CA VAL A 6 -13.12 -14.52 5.06
C VAL A 6 -14.20 -14.82 6.11
N LYS A 7 -15.05 -15.81 5.87
CA LYS A 7 -16.09 -16.23 6.83
C LYS A 7 -15.49 -16.88 8.07
N ARG A 8 -14.44 -17.69 7.89
CA ARG A 8 -13.81 -18.48 8.96
C ARG A 8 -12.30 -18.21 9.05
N PRO A 9 -11.88 -17.05 9.59
CA PRO A 9 -10.47 -16.81 9.85
C PRO A 9 -9.97 -17.79 10.92
N GLY A 10 -8.72 -18.23 10.82
CA GLY A 10 -8.17 -19.20 11.74
C GLY A 10 -6.78 -19.72 11.40
N TYR A 11 -6.31 -20.60 12.27
CA TYR A 11 -5.10 -21.37 12.06
C TYR A 11 -5.49 -22.72 11.48
N TYR A 12 -4.97 -23.02 10.29
CA TYR A 12 -5.20 -24.25 9.57
C TYR A 12 -3.84 -24.86 9.25
N GLU A 13 -3.64 -26.12 9.62
CA GLU A 13 -2.45 -26.89 9.31
C GLU A 13 -2.72 -27.71 8.06
N ILE A 14 -1.87 -27.55 7.05
CA ILE A 14 -2.03 -28.18 5.74
C ILE A 14 -0.66 -28.66 5.29
N GLU A 15 -0.62 -29.85 4.70
CA GLU A 15 0.57 -30.36 4.03
C GLU A 15 1.00 -29.41 2.89
N VAL A 16 2.29 -29.08 2.86
CA VAL A 16 2.87 -28.12 1.92
C VAL A 16 2.56 -28.53 0.47
N GLY A 17 2.00 -27.61 -0.31
CA GLY A 17 1.63 -27.81 -1.72
C GLY A 17 0.34 -28.57 -1.97
N LYS A 18 -0.34 -29.06 -0.92
CA LYS A 18 -1.56 -29.87 -1.06
C LYS A 18 -2.84 -29.06 -1.28
N ALA A 19 -2.85 -27.81 -0.84
CA ALA A 19 -3.94 -26.88 -1.07
C ALA A 19 -3.45 -25.69 -1.91
N THR A 20 -4.34 -25.12 -2.71
CA THR A 20 -4.12 -23.83 -3.36
C THR A 20 -4.57 -22.67 -2.48
N ILE A 21 -4.17 -21.44 -2.81
CA ILE A 21 -4.68 -20.22 -2.16
C ILE A 21 -6.21 -20.16 -2.25
N GLY A 22 -6.77 -20.50 -3.41
CA GLY A 22 -8.21 -20.54 -3.64
C GLY A 22 -8.92 -21.58 -2.78
N GLN A 23 -8.34 -22.77 -2.60
CA GLN A 23 -8.89 -23.77 -1.69
C GLN A 23 -8.83 -23.31 -0.24
N LEU A 24 -7.70 -22.74 0.20
CA LEU A 24 -7.56 -22.20 1.54
C LEU A 24 -8.63 -21.13 1.86
N ILE A 25 -8.93 -20.26 0.88
CA ILE A 25 -9.94 -19.21 1.03
C ILE A 25 -11.36 -19.77 0.98
N ASN A 26 -11.68 -20.62 0.00
CA ASN A 26 -13.07 -20.94 -0.36
C ASN A 26 -13.59 -22.25 0.23
N ASP A 27 -12.73 -23.21 0.58
CA ASP A 27 -13.16 -24.51 1.08
C ASP A 27 -13.87 -24.35 2.44
N PRO A 28 -15.05 -24.95 2.65
CA PRO A 28 -15.73 -24.99 3.94
C PRO A 28 -14.92 -25.58 5.09
N ALA A 29 -13.94 -26.45 4.82
CA ALA A 29 -13.01 -26.97 5.83
C ALA A 29 -12.01 -25.90 6.32
N PHE A 30 -11.77 -24.87 5.50
CA PHE A 30 -10.85 -23.76 5.77
C PHE A 30 -11.63 -22.43 5.89
N GLY A 31 -11.35 -21.46 5.01
CA GLY A 31 -11.90 -20.10 5.07
C GLY A 31 -13.40 -19.98 4.86
N GLY A 32 -14.05 -20.98 4.25
CA GLY A 32 -15.49 -20.98 3.96
C GLY A 32 -15.94 -19.89 2.98
N GLY A 33 -15.01 -19.31 2.24
CA GLY A 33 -15.25 -18.21 1.30
C GLY A 33 -15.16 -16.82 1.92
N LEU A 34 -15.40 -15.83 1.08
CA LEU A 34 -15.50 -14.43 1.47
C LEU A 34 -16.79 -14.14 2.24
N ARG A 35 -16.84 -13.00 2.91
CA ARG A 35 -18.08 -12.47 3.52
C ARG A 35 -19.20 -12.36 2.47
N ASP A 36 -20.46 -12.48 2.90
CA ASP A 36 -21.59 -12.59 1.99
C ASP A 36 -21.73 -11.37 1.05
N GLY A 37 -21.95 -11.64 -0.24
CA GLY A 37 -22.09 -10.62 -1.28
C GLY A 37 -20.80 -9.90 -1.69
N ARG A 38 -19.63 -10.34 -1.19
CA ARG A 38 -18.34 -9.69 -1.44
C ARG A 38 -17.54 -10.37 -2.55
N LYS A 39 -16.70 -9.58 -3.22
CA LYS A 39 -15.71 -10.07 -4.20
C LYS A 39 -14.30 -9.92 -3.68
N LEU A 40 -13.41 -10.81 -4.12
CA LEU A 40 -11.99 -10.73 -3.79
C LEU A 40 -11.40 -9.48 -4.44
N LYS A 41 -10.65 -8.69 -3.66
CA LYS A 41 -9.91 -7.52 -4.16
C LYS A 41 -8.40 -7.78 -4.17
N ALA A 42 -7.87 -8.33 -3.07
CA ALA A 42 -6.46 -8.61 -2.93
C ALA A 42 -6.18 -9.71 -1.89
N VAL A 43 -4.98 -10.29 -1.94
CA VAL A 43 -4.47 -11.19 -0.90
C VAL A 43 -3.04 -10.77 -0.58
N ILE A 44 -2.72 -10.55 0.70
CA ILE A 44 -1.32 -10.46 1.15
C ILE A 44 -0.93 -11.85 1.58
N PRO A 45 -0.12 -12.56 0.79
CA PRO A 45 -0.15 -14.01 0.88
C PRO A 45 0.83 -14.51 1.98
N GLY A 46 1.82 -13.69 2.36
CA GLY A 46 2.95 -14.03 3.22
C GLY A 46 3.16 -13.14 4.45
N GLY A 47 2.07 -12.72 5.09
CA GLY A 47 2.09 -11.71 6.14
C GLY A 47 2.32 -10.31 5.58
N SER A 48 2.27 -9.29 6.43
CA SER A 48 2.33 -7.88 6.02
C SER A 48 3.61 -7.50 5.28
N SER A 49 4.67 -8.31 5.33
CA SER A 49 5.95 -8.09 4.66
C SER A 49 5.95 -8.49 3.19
N ALA A 50 5.01 -9.32 2.75
CA ALA A 50 4.97 -9.84 1.40
C ALA A 50 4.36 -8.84 0.41
N LYS A 51 4.69 -9.00 -0.87
CA LYS A 51 4.03 -8.26 -1.95
C LYS A 51 2.57 -8.71 -2.05
N VAL A 52 1.65 -7.75 -2.09
CA VAL A 52 0.21 -8.04 -2.25
C VAL A 52 -0.06 -8.62 -3.63
N PHE A 53 -0.98 -9.57 -3.73
CA PHE A 53 -1.53 -10.07 -4.98
C PHE A 53 -2.88 -9.42 -5.25
N LYS A 54 -3.12 -8.99 -6.50
CA LYS A 54 -4.40 -8.40 -6.91
C LYS A 54 -5.31 -9.50 -7.47
N ALA A 55 -6.62 -9.43 -7.18
CA ALA A 55 -7.60 -10.36 -7.73
C ALA A 55 -7.45 -10.54 -9.26
N GLY A 56 -7.36 -11.79 -9.73
CA GLY A 56 -7.19 -12.14 -11.15
C GLY A 56 -5.77 -12.01 -11.70
N GLU A 57 -4.77 -11.81 -10.84
CA GLU A 57 -3.37 -11.82 -11.24
C GLU A 57 -2.91 -13.23 -11.62
N LYS A 58 -2.04 -13.33 -12.62
CA LYS A 58 -1.45 -14.59 -13.07
C LYS A 58 0.04 -14.61 -12.83
N PHE A 59 0.56 -15.78 -12.48
CA PHE A 59 1.95 -16.00 -12.14
C PHE A 59 2.55 -17.06 -13.04
N LYS A 60 3.79 -16.82 -13.48
CA LYS A 60 4.58 -17.79 -14.23
C LYS A 60 5.53 -18.48 -13.26
N LEU A 61 5.32 -19.77 -13.05
CA LEU A 61 6.16 -20.59 -12.19
C LEU A 61 6.95 -21.56 -13.04
N LYS A 62 8.23 -21.70 -12.71
CA LYS A 62 9.05 -22.80 -13.22
C LYS A 62 8.96 -23.93 -12.22
N ARG A 63 8.38 -25.05 -12.62
CA ARG A 63 8.33 -26.27 -11.82
C ARG A 63 9.30 -27.29 -12.36
N ARG A 64 10.10 -27.87 -11.46
CA ARG A 64 10.91 -29.03 -11.80
C ARG A 64 10.08 -30.29 -11.59
N GLY A 65 9.77 -30.98 -12.69
CA GLY A 65 9.10 -32.27 -12.63
C GLY A 65 9.96 -33.33 -11.93
N LEU A 66 9.33 -34.46 -11.58
CA LEU A 66 10.02 -35.64 -11.04
C LEU A 66 11.14 -36.14 -11.97
N ASP A 67 11.01 -35.88 -13.27
CA ASP A 67 11.98 -36.20 -14.32
C ASP A 67 13.17 -35.21 -14.40
N GLY A 68 13.26 -34.26 -13.47
CA GLY A 68 14.31 -33.23 -13.44
C GLY A 68 14.16 -32.12 -14.49
N LYS A 69 13.17 -32.18 -15.36
CA LYS A 69 12.89 -31.15 -16.39
C LYS A 69 12.13 -29.97 -15.79
N GLU A 70 12.58 -28.76 -16.14
CA GLU A 70 11.86 -27.52 -15.82
C GLU A 70 10.75 -27.28 -16.85
N THR A 71 9.52 -27.15 -16.38
CA THR A 71 8.37 -26.74 -17.17
C THR A 71 7.86 -25.41 -16.64
N GLU A 72 7.64 -24.46 -17.53
CA GLU A 72 7.02 -23.17 -17.20
C GLU A 72 5.50 -23.31 -17.29
N GLN A 73 4.81 -22.94 -16.21
CA GLN A 73 3.35 -22.98 -16.12
C GLN A 73 2.84 -21.61 -15.70
N GLU A 74 1.84 -21.11 -16.42
CA GLU A 74 1.06 -19.94 -16.01
C GLU A 74 -0.15 -20.39 -15.18
N LEU A 75 -0.29 -19.86 -13.97
CA LEU A 75 -1.38 -20.15 -13.05
C LEU A 75 -2.05 -18.86 -12.59
N ASP A 76 -3.36 -18.92 -12.34
CA ASP A 76 -4.07 -17.85 -11.63
C ASP A 76 -3.60 -17.81 -10.16
N MET A 77 -3.63 -16.63 -9.54
CA MET A 77 -3.29 -16.43 -8.13
C MET A 77 -4.00 -17.42 -7.20
N LEU A 78 -5.24 -17.82 -7.51
CA LEU A 78 -6.03 -18.72 -6.67
C LEU A 78 -5.67 -20.18 -6.89
N ASP A 79 -5.09 -20.51 -8.04
CA ASP A 79 -4.61 -21.85 -8.36
C ASP A 79 -3.17 -22.07 -7.90
N LEU A 80 -2.52 -21.02 -7.36
CA LEU A 80 -1.19 -21.13 -6.78
C LEU A 80 -1.20 -22.14 -5.62
N PRO A 81 -0.39 -23.20 -5.72
CA PRO A 81 -0.25 -24.18 -4.65
C PRO A 81 0.47 -23.53 -3.47
N TYR A 82 0.14 -23.95 -2.26
CA TYR A 82 0.79 -23.46 -1.04
C TYR A 82 2.11 -24.21 -0.77
N ASP A 83 3.03 -24.24 -1.75
CA ASP A 83 4.33 -24.95 -1.70
C ASP A 83 5.54 -24.02 -1.59
N PHE A 84 6.74 -24.50 -1.25
CA PHE A 84 7.91 -23.63 -1.00
C PHE A 84 8.26 -22.68 -2.17
N ASP A 85 8.18 -23.14 -3.41
CA ASP A 85 8.49 -22.32 -4.59
C ASP A 85 7.42 -21.23 -4.81
N SER A 86 6.16 -21.59 -4.59
CA SER A 86 5.06 -20.65 -4.62
C SER A 86 5.00 -19.79 -3.35
N LEU A 87 5.53 -20.24 -2.21
CA LEU A 87 5.62 -19.53 -0.92
C LEU A 87 6.77 -18.51 -0.93
N ILE A 88 7.79 -18.64 -1.78
CA ILE A 88 8.71 -17.53 -2.04
C ILE A 88 7.98 -16.42 -2.81
N ALA A 89 7.05 -16.80 -3.69
CA ALA A 89 6.17 -15.84 -4.36
C ALA A 89 5.01 -15.36 -3.47
N ALA A 90 4.48 -16.22 -2.61
CA ALA A 90 3.17 -16.12 -1.96
C ALA A 90 3.21 -16.21 -0.43
N GLY A 91 4.28 -16.61 0.24
CA GLY A 91 4.42 -16.68 1.71
C GLY A 91 3.33 -17.42 2.52
N SER A 92 3.59 -17.58 3.82
CA SER A 92 2.95 -18.60 4.69
C SER A 92 1.76 -18.11 5.53
N MET A 93 1.31 -16.85 5.34
CA MET A 93 0.21 -16.24 6.11
C MET A 93 -0.65 -15.34 5.22
N SER A 94 -1.87 -15.76 4.93
CA SER A 94 -2.72 -15.08 3.96
C SER A 94 -3.73 -14.13 4.62
N ILE A 95 -3.56 -12.83 4.38
CA ILE A 95 -4.52 -11.77 4.72
C ILE A 95 -5.38 -11.51 3.49
N VAL A 96 -6.67 -11.83 3.57
CA VAL A 96 -7.62 -11.68 2.46
C VAL A 96 -8.33 -10.33 2.55
N LEU A 97 -8.36 -9.59 1.44
CA LEU A 97 -9.05 -8.30 1.31
C LEU A 97 -10.14 -8.42 0.27
N ASP A 98 -11.38 -8.15 0.67
CA ASP A 98 -12.53 -8.05 -0.24
C ASP A 98 -12.71 -6.63 -0.80
N ASP A 99 -13.73 -6.46 -1.65
CA ASP A 99 -14.06 -5.18 -2.29
C ASP A 99 -14.43 -4.03 -1.34
N SER A 100 -14.65 -4.31 -0.05
CA SER A 100 -14.92 -3.28 0.96
C SER A 100 -13.66 -2.61 1.51
N ALA A 101 -12.49 -3.22 1.29
CA ALA A 101 -11.24 -2.71 1.83
C ALA A 101 -10.77 -1.45 1.10
N ASP A 102 -10.49 -0.39 1.87
CA ASP A 102 -9.71 0.75 1.39
C ASP A 102 -8.23 0.34 1.36
N ILE A 103 -7.67 0.25 0.15
CA ILE A 103 -6.31 -0.21 -0.08
C ILE A 103 -5.27 0.80 0.44
N VAL A 104 -5.58 2.10 0.37
CA VAL A 104 -4.70 3.16 0.83
C VAL A 104 -4.65 3.16 2.35
N GLU A 105 -5.79 2.97 3.02
CA GLU A 105 -5.86 2.86 4.48
C GLU A 105 -5.19 1.56 4.98
N THR A 106 -5.42 0.45 4.30
CA THR A 106 -4.76 -0.83 4.61
C THR A 106 -3.23 -0.68 4.54
N LEU A 107 -2.71 -0.07 3.47
CA LEU A 107 -1.28 0.17 3.35
C LEU A 107 -0.77 1.18 4.39
N SER A 108 -1.55 2.21 4.71
CA SER A 108 -1.20 3.20 5.74
C SER A 108 -1.00 2.54 7.10
N ASN A 109 -1.88 1.63 7.50
CA ASN A 109 -1.76 0.88 8.75
C ASN A 109 -0.48 0.01 8.76
N ILE A 110 -0.23 -0.72 7.67
CA ILE A 110 0.98 -1.55 7.53
C ILE A 110 2.25 -0.68 7.61
N ALA A 111 2.28 0.46 6.91
CA ALA A 111 3.44 1.35 6.91
C ALA A 111 3.68 1.99 8.28
N GLU A 112 2.61 2.32 9.02
CA GLU A 112 2.69 2.81 10.39
C GLU A 112 3.30 1.76 11.33
N PHE A 113 2.87 0.50 11.23
CA PHE A 113 3.48 -0.62 11.94
C PHE A 113 4.99 -0.71 11.67
N TYR A 114 5.42 -0.70 10.40
CA TYR A 114 6.85 -0.78 10.08
C TYR A 114 7.66 0.44 10.51
N ALA A 115 7.05 1.63 10.52
CA ALA A 115 7.69 2.83 11.04
C ALA A 115 7.85 2.78 12.57
N HIS A 116 6.87 2.21 13.28
CA HIS A 116 6.90 2.05 14.73
C HIS A 116 7.89 0.96 15.19
N GLU A 117 7.91 -0.18 14.50
CA GLU A 117 8.72 -1.35 14.86
C GLU A 117 10.13 -1.35 14.27
N SER A 118 10.50 -0.29 13.53
CA SER A 118 11.87 -0.14 13.03
C SER A 118 12.83 0.17 14.18
N CYS A 119 13.86 -0.66 14.37
CA CYS A 119 14.91 -0.42 15.38
C CYS A 119 15.75 0.85 15.11
N GLY A 120 15.68 1.41 13.90
CA GLY A 120 16.31 2.68 13.55
C GLY A 120 17.81 2.63 13.27
N GLN A 121 18.43 1.44 13.21
CA GLN A 121 19.89 1.32 13.06
C GLN A 121 20.40 1.77 11.68
N CYS A 122 19.82 1.27 10.59
CA CYS A 122 20.23 1.63 9.23
C CYS A 122 19.39 2.79 8.70
N THR A 123 20.05 3.83 8.18
CA THR A 123 19.39 5.06 7.70
C THR A 123 18.31 4.82 6.64
N PRO A 124 18.50 3.98 5.61
CA PRO A 124 17.46 3.76 4.60
C PRO A 124 16.16 3.22 5.19
N CYS A 125 16.23 2.29 6.14
CA CYS A 125 15.07 1.77 6.84
C CYS A 125 14.48 2.80 7.81
N ARG A 126 15.31 3.43 8.64
CA ARG A 126 14.87 4.40 9.67
C ARG A 126 14.12 5.58 9.04
N GLU A 127 14.73 6.24 8.07
CA GLU A 127 14.14 7.43 7.46
C GLU A 127 13.09 7.06 6.40
N GLY A 128 13.36 6.02 5.61
CA GLY A 128 12.47 5.59 4.53
C GLY A 128 11.11 5.12 5.04
N SER A 129 11.07 4.29 6.09
CA SER A 129 9.81 3.85 6.70
C SER A 129 8.99 5.02 7.25
N LEU A 130 9.62 5.98 7.95
CA LEU A 130 8.97 7.18 8.46
C LEU A 130 8.41 8.07 7.35
N TRP A 131 9.15 8.25 6.25
CA TRP A 131 8.69 9.05 5.11
C TRP A 131 7.51 8.42 4.39
N MET A 132 7.53 7.10 4.19
CA MET A 132 6.41 6.36 3.62
C MET A 132 5.17 6.45 4.53
N ALA A 133 5.32 6.22 5.84
CA ALA A 133 4.22 6.33 6.80
C ALA A 133 3.62 7.74 6.82
N LYS A 134 4.44 8.80 6.82
CA LYS A 134 3.95 10.20 6.77
C LYS A 134 3.20 10.52 5.47
N ALA A 135 3.67 10.01 4.33
CA ALA A 135 2.98 10.21 3.06
C ALA A 135 1.63 9.47 3.01
N LEU A 136 1.57 8.25 3.52
CA LEU A 136 0.33 7.47 3.60
C LEU A 136 -0.66 8.05 4.62
N HIS A 137 -0.19 8.47 5.79
CA HIS A 137 -0.99 9.20 6.76
C HIS A 137 -1.60 10.46 6.14
N ARG A 138 -0.83 11.21 5.35
CA ARG A 138 -1.33 12.37 4.63
C ARG A 138 -2.44 11.99 3.63
N LEU A 139 -2.28 10.90 2.88
CA LEU A 139 -3.29 10.39 1.94
C LEU A 139 -4.58 9.93 2.63
N THR A 140 -4.51 9.40 3.85
CA THR A 140 -5.67 8.93 4.60
C THR A 140 -6.37 10.04 5.39
N HIS A 141 -5.66 11.12 5.72
CA HIS A 141 -6.18 12.26 6.51
C HIS A 141 -6.51 13.50 5.67
N GLY A 142 -6.71 13.33 4.36
CA GLY A 142 -7.21 14.39 3.51
C GLY A 142 -6.17 15.41 3.02
N GLY A 143 -4.90 15.17 3.31
CA GLY A 143 -3.77 15.97 2.84
C GLY A 143 -3.13 15.44 1.56
N GLY A 144 -3.67 14.37 0.96
CA GLY A 144 -3.06 13.65 -0.15
C GLY A 144 -2.78 14.52 -1.37
N ARG A 145 -1.78 14.10 -2.15
CA ARG A 145 -1.39 14.68 -3.44
C ARG A 145 -1.40 13.59 -4.50
N LYS A 146 -1.76 13.93 -5.74
CA LYS A 146 -1.78 12.93 -6.83
C LYS A 146 -0.40 12.33 -7.11
N GLN A 147 0.67 13.07 -6.83
CA GLN A 147 2.06 12.63 -6.98
C GLN A 147 2.54 11.74 -5.82
N ASP A 148 1.75 11.57 -4.75
CA ASP A 148 2.15 10.73 -3.61
C ASP A 148 2.35 9.27 -4.03
N ALA A 149 1.64 8.79 -5.04
CA ALA A 149 1.87 7.46 -5.62
C ALA A 149 3.31 7.29 -6.12
N ASP A 150 3.81 8.22 -6.93
CA ASP A 150 5.17 8.16 -7.48
C ASP A 150 6.22 8.40 -6.39
N TYR A 151 5.93 9.29 -5.44
CA TYR A 151 6.78 9.52 -4.28
C TYR A 151 6.94 8.25 -3.44
N LEU A 152 5.85 7.54 -3.14
CA LEU A 152 5.87 6.30 -2.36
C LEU A 152 6.71 5.21 -3.02
N VAL A 153 6.53 4.97 -4.32
CA VAL A 153 7.33 3.97 -5.07
C VAL A 153 8.81 4.36 -5.04
N ARG A 154 9.13 5.62 -5.31
CA ARG A 154 10.51 6.11 -5.28
C ARG A 154 11.16 5.93 -3.91
N MET A 155 10.42 6.17 -2.82
CA MET A 155 10.95 5.95 -1.48
C MET A 155 11.16 4.46 -1.20
N ALA A 156 10.16 3.64 -1.53
CA ALA A 156 10.24 2.20 -1.31
C ALA A 156 11.40 1.57 -2.09
N ASP A 157 11.67 1.99 -3.34
CA ASP A 157 12.77 1.45 -4.16
C ASP A 157 14.17 1.79 -3.64
N ASN A 158 14.32 2.82 -2.80
CA ASN A 158 15.60 3.21 -2.22
C ASN A 158 15.96 2.48 -0.92
N ILE A 159 15.04 1.69 -0.36
CA ILE A 159 15.27 0.94 0.88
C ILE A 159 15.94 -0.43 0.64
N PRO A 160 15.39 -1.33 -0.20
CA PRO A 160 15.93 -2.68 -0.37
C PRO A 160 17.20 -2.68 -1.23
N GLY A 161 17.79 -3.87 -1.42
CA GLY A 161 18.93 -4.06 -2.34
C GLY A 161 20.29 -3.90 -1.67
N GLY A 162 20.43 -4.43 -0.46
CA GLY A 162 21.70 -4.43 0.29
C GLY A 162 22.05 -3.10 0.96
N ARG A 163 21.09 -2.17 1.05
CA ARG A 163 21.27 -0.86 1.71
C ARG A 163 20.84 -0.87 3.19
N THR A 164 20.15 -1.93 3.61
CA THR A 164 19.71 -2.16 4.99
C THR A 164 20.46 -3.33 5.61
N ILE A 165 20.54 -3.35 6.94
CA ILE A 165 21.30 -4.38 7.67
C ILE A 165 20.55 -5.72 7.74
N CYS A 166 19.22 -5.68 7.90
CA CYS A 166 18.37 -6.85 7.98
C CYS A 166 17.21 -6.78 6.98
N ALA A 167 16.48 -7.90 6.85
CA ALA A 167 15.34 -8.06 5.95
C ALA A 167 14.12 -7.18 6.29
N PHE A 168 14.16 -6.42 7.39
CA PHE A 168 13.09 -5.49 7.75
C PHE A 168 12.97 -4.35 6.73
N GLY A 169 14.08 -3.98 6.07
CA GLY A 169 14.08 -2.99 4.98
C GLY A 169 13.23 -3.45 3.79
N GLU A 170 13.40 -4.69 3.35
CA GLU A 170 12.56 -5.31 2.34
C GLU A 170 11.10 -5.42 2.82
N ALA A 171 10.90 -5.87 4.06
CA ALA A 171 9.57 -6.07 4.64
C ALA A 171 8.74 -4.77 4.71
N CYS A 172 9.36 -3.61 4.94
CA CYS A 172 8.63 -2.33 4.96
C CYS A 172 8.43 -1.73 3.56
N ALA A 173 9.29 -2.07 2.60
CA ALA A 173 9.25 -1.52 1.24
C ALA A 173 8.35 -2.32 0.28
N TRP A 174 8.38 -3.65 0.33
CA TRP A 174 7.64 -4.51 -0.60
C TRP A 174 6.12 -4.31 -0.60
N PRO A 175 5.46 -4.07 0.56
CA PRO A 175 4.04 -3.74 0.59
C PRO A 175 3.78 -2.45 -0.16
N VAL A 176 4.56 -1.39 0.09
CA VAL A 176 4.40 -0.09 -0.58
C VAL A 176 4.61 -0.22 -2.09
N GLN A 177 5.67 -0.90 -2.53
CA GLN A 177 5.93 -1.15 -3.95
C GLN A 177 4.74 -1.85 -4.63
N SER A 178 4.27 -2.95 -4.04
CA SER A 178 3.25 -3.81 -4.66
C SER A 178 1.86 -3.20 -4.62
N PHE A 179 1.44 -2.62 -3.49
CA PHE A 179 0.15 -1.95 -3.36
C PHE A 179 0.04 -0.77 -4.33
N VAL A 180 1.05 0.09 -4.38
CA VAL A 180 1.01 1.28 -5.25
C VAL A 180 1.09 0.87 -6.71
N ALA A 181 1.89 -0.14 -7.08
CA ALA A 181 1.95 -0.62 -8.46
C ALA A 181 0.60 -1.22 -8.93
N LYS A 182 -0.06 -2.01 -8.09
CA LYS A 182 -1.27 -2.78 -8.47
C LYS A 182 -2.57 -1.99 -8.34
N PHE A 183 -2.59 -1.00 -7.45
CA PHE A 183 -3.77 -0.18 -7.14
C PHE A 183 -3.50 1.32 -7.34
N ARG A 184 -2.56 1.68 -8.23
CA ARG A 184 -2.13 3.06 -8.48
C ARG A 184 -3.29 4.05 -8.63
N ASP A 185 -4.33 3.63 -9.33
CA ASP A 185 -5.52 4.45 -9.57
C ASP A 185 -6.21 4.88 -8.28
N GLU A 186 -6.27 4.02 -7.25
CA GLU A 186 -6.87 4.35 -5.96
C GLU A 186 -6.06 5.43 -5.23
N PHE A 187 -4.73 5.35 -5.28
CA PHE A 187 -3.82 6.37 -4.70
C PHE A 187 -3.93 7.71 -5.41
N VAL A 188 -3.91 7.69 -6.75
CA VAL A 188 -4.01 8.90 -7.57
C VAL A 188 -5.38 9.55 -7.39
N ALA A 189 -6.47 8.77 -7.44
CA ALA A 189 -7.82 9.28 -7.25
C ALA A 189 -8.01 9.88 -5.85
N ARG A 190 -7.46 9.25 -4.80
CA ARG A 190 -7.47 9.83 -3.45
C ARG A 190 -6.75 11.18 -3.40
N GLY A 191 -5.54 11.25 -3.94
CA GLY A 191 -4.77 12.50 -3.99
C GLY A 191 -5.46 13.61 -4.79
N GLN A 192 -6.08 13.28 -5.93
CA GLN A 192 -6.85 14.24 -6.74
C GLN A 192 -8.09 14.77 -5.98
N ARG A 193 -8.82 13.90 -5.28
CA ARG A 193 -9.98 14.31 -4.46
C ARG A 193 -9.57 15.29 -3.36
N ASP A 194 -8.45 15.00 -2.70
CA ASP A 194 -7.93 15.86 -1.63
C ASP A 194 -7.43 17.21 -2.15
N GLU A 195 -6.72 17.23 -3.29
CA GLU A 195 -6.33 18.46 -3.99
C GLU A 195 -7.54 19.30 -4.38
N ALA A 196 -8.57 18.68 -4.98
CA ALA A 196 -9.80 19.36 -5.37
C ALA A 196 -10.53 19.96 -4.17
N ARG A 197 -10.64 19.22 -3.05
CA ARG A 197 -11.25 19.73 -1.81
C ARG A 197 -10.50 20.94 -1.28
N ARG A 198 -9.16 20.90 -1.21
CA ARG A 198 -8.35 22.03 -0.74
C ARG A 198 -8.49 23.26 -1.65
N ALA A 199 -8.52 23.04 -2.97
CA ALA A 199 -8.71 24.13 -3.94
C ALA A 199 -10.10 24.78 -3.83
N ALA A 200 -11.14 23.99 -3.52
CA ALA A 200 -12.48 24.51 -3.25
C ALA A 200 -12.49 25.35 -1.96
N SER A 201 -11.93 24.85 -0.86
CA SER A 201 -11.85 25.59 0.41
C SER A 201 -11.06 26.89 0.31
N SER A 202 -10.01 26.95 -0.53
CA SER A 202 -9.29 28.20 -0.77
C SER A 202 -10.10 29.24 -1.54
N LYS A 203 -10.99 28.82 -2.45
CA LYS A 203 -11.84 29.73 -3.22
C LYS A 203 -12.91 30.40 -2.36
N ASP A 204 -13.53 29.64 -1.45
CA ASP A 204 -14.52 30.17 -0.51
C ASP A 204 -13.92 31.21 0.43
N GLN A 205 -12.67 31.03 0.86
CA GLN A 205 -11.96 32.02 1.69
C GLN A 205 -11.59 33.30 0.91
N THR A 206 -11.28 33.19 -0.39
CA THR A 206 -11.03 34.37 -1.24
C THR A 206 -12.31 35.10 -1.68
N GLY A 207 -13.46 34.43 -1.70
CA GLY A 207 -14.77 35.02 -2.04
C GLY A 207 -15.45 35.77 -0.90
N ALA A 208 -15.02 35.56 0.35
CA ALA A 208 -15.51 36.25 1.54
C ALA A 208 -14.73 37.54 1.89
N GLY A 209 -13.92 38.08 0.96
CA GLY A 209 -13.28 39.38 1.09
C GLY A 209 -14.28 40.52 0.87
N SER A 210 -14.74 41.15 1.94
CA SER A 210 -15.57 42.36 1.93
C SER A 210 -15.02 43.48 1.01
N PRO A 211 -15.87 44.26 0.32
CA PRO A 211 -15.44 45.43 -0.43
C PRO A 211 -15.22 46.63 0.51
N GLY A 212 -13.99 47.13 0.59
CA GLY A 212 -13.64 48.39 1.26
C GLY A 212 -12.16 48.40 1.63
N VAL A 213 -11.34 49.41 1.36
CA VAL A 213 -11.56 50.80 0.95
C VAL A 213 -10.33 51.19 0.10
N ILE A 214 -10.56 51.72 -1.10
CA ILE A 214 -9.56 52.50 -1.84
C ILE A 214 -9.39 53.86 -1.14
N ALA A 215 -8.42 53.97 -0.24
CA ALA A 215 -7.95 55.26 0.24
C ALA A 215 -6.73 55.69 -0.58
N SER A 216 -7.00 56.51 -1.59
CA SER A 216 -6.02 57.34 -2.27
C SER A 216 -5.36 58.28 -1.24
N ALA A 217 -4.03 58.20 -1.12
CA ALA A 217 -3.23 59.24 -0.49
C ALA A 217 -2.09 59.59 -1.46
N ALA A 218 -2.43 60.38 -2.46
CA ALA A 218 -1.45 61.18 -3.17
C ALA A 218 -1.05 62.37 -2.29
N ASP A 219 0.25 62.64 -2.31
CA ASP A 219 0.86 63.95 -2.16
C ASP A 219 0.93 64.56 -0.75
N ARG A 220 2.15 64.52 -0.18
CA ARG A 220 2.77 65.73 0.38
C ARG A 220 4.27 65.56 0.55
N GLY A 221 4.99 66.48 -0.08
CA GLY A 221 6.43 66.51 -0.27
C GLY A 221 7.27 66.57 1.00
N THR A 222 8.53 66.19 0.78
CA THR A 222 9.70 66.46 1.61
C THR A 222 9.82 67.96 1.93
N PRO A 223 10.33 68.30 3.12
CA PRO A 223 11.58 69.03 3.10
C PRO A 223 12.61 68.52 4.10
N VAL A 224 13.84 68.53 3.61
CA VAL A 224 15.11 68.51 4.33
C VAL A 224 15.11 69.55 5.45
N LEU A 225 15.59 69.20 6.65
CA LEU A 225 16.24 70.20 7.51
C LEU A 225 17.28 69.56 8.46
N GLN A 226 18.42 70.23 8.50
CA GLN A 226 19.63 69.97 9.26
C GLN A 226 19.40 69.93 10.78
N ARG A 227 20.14 69.05 11.47
CA ARG A 227 21.12 69.41 12.52
C ARG A 227 22.02 68.22 12.83
#